data_AF-A0A1A9HIG3-F1
#
_entry.id   AF-A0A1A9HIG3-F1
#
_cell.length_a   1.000
_cell.length_b   1.000
_cell.length_c   1.000
_cell.angle_alpha   90.00
_cell.angle_beta   90.00
_cell.angle_gamma   90.00
#
_symmetry.space_group_name_H-M   'P 1'
#
loop_
_entity.id
_entity.type
_entity.pdbx_description
1 polymer ?
#
loop_
_entity_poly.entity_id
_entity_poly.type
_entity_poly.pdbx_seq_one_letter_code
_entity_poly.pdbx_strand_id
1 'polypeptide(L)'
;MKSSTAVDLACLRKDEILLFEVKTSSTTTNVYTAVGQLQLHGQSISSEFNLKIRRLMVLPELPRADFIRNMPALGIELVTFERVDGRYKFAGFIG
;
A
#
# COMPACT_ATOMS: atom_id res chain seq x y z
N MET A 1 -2.52 -14.90 -20.92
CA MET A 1 -3.19 -13.85 -20.12
C MET A 1 -2.20 -13.43 -19.03
N LYS A 2 -1.73 -12.18 -19.02
CA LYS A 2 -0.68 -11.73 -18.08
C LYS A 2 -1.25 -11.78 -16.65
N SER A 3 -0.66 -12.62 -15.80
CA SER A 3 -1.00 -12.74 -14.38
C SER A 3 -0.72 -11.40 -13.70
N SER A 4 -1.67 -10.91 -12.90
CA SER A 4 -1.45 -9.74 -12.06
C SER A 4 -0.37 -10.09 -11.03
N THR A 5 0.82 -9.51 -11.16
CA THR A 5 1.86 -9.59 -10.13
C THR A 5 1.52 -8.53 -9.09
N ALA A 6 0.81 -8.91 -8.03
CA ALA A 6 0.81 -8.11 -6.81
C ALA A 6 2.23 -8.17 -6.25
N VAL A 7 2.83 -7.02 -5.97
CA VAL A 7 4.15 -6.92 -5.36
C VAL A 7 3.92 -6.48 -3.93
N ASP A 8 4.05 -7.44 -3.02
CA ASP A 8 4.07 -7.18 -1.60
C ASP A 8 5.53 -6.95 -1.22
N LEU A 9 5.86 -5.77 -0.70
CA LEU A 9 7.21 -5.42 -0.27
C LEU A 9 7.19 -4.97 1.18
N ALA A 10 7.95 -5.66 2.04
CA ALA A 10 8.21 -5.21 3.40
C ALA A 10 9.66 -4.71 3.51
N CYS A 11 9.83 -3.48 4.00
CA CYS A 11 11.15 -2.89 4.27
C CYS A 11 11.32 -2.75 5.79
N LEU A 12 12.26 -3.52 6.35
CA LEU A 12 12.66 -3.40 7.74
C LEU A 12 13.59 -2.20 7.93
N ARG A 13 13.20 -1.28 8.82
CA ARG A 13 14.01 -0.16 9.29
C ARG A 13 14.35 -0.36 10.77
N LYS A 14 15.13 0.56 11.34
CA LYS A 14 15.61 0.45 12.73
C LYS A 14 14.48 0.35 13.75
N ASP A 15 13.38 1.04 13.52
CA ASP A 15 12.27 1.24 14.47
C ASP A 15 10.88 0.95 13.87
N GLU A 16 10.79 0.69 12.58
CA GLU A 16 9.53 0.44 11.89
C GLU A 16 9.68 -0.55 10.73
N ILE A 17 8.55 -1.08 10.28
CA ILE A 17 8.44 -1.83 9.03
C ILE A 17 7.50 -1.06 8.11
N LEU A 18 7.97 -0.78 6.90
CA LEU A 18 7.13 -0.26 5.83
C LEU A 18 6.60 -1.42 5.01
N LEU A 19 5.27 -1.62 5.03
CA LEU A 19 4.60 -2.65 4.25
C LEU A 19 3.87 -2.00 3.07
N PHE A 20 4.33 -2.28 1.87
CA PHE A 20 3.78 -1.75 0.63
C PHE A 20 2.91 -2.80 -0.07
N GLU A 21 1.74 -2.35 -0.52
CA GLU A 21 0.88 -3.08 -1.44
C GLU A 21 0.69 -2.23 -2.70
N VAL A 22 1.21 -2.69 -3.83
CA VAL A 22 1.16 -1.95 -5.10
C VAL A 22 0.10 -2.54 -6.02
N LYS A 23 -0.84 -1.70 -6.48
CA LYS A 23 -1.82 -2.08 -7.52
C LYS A 23 -1.62 -1.29 -8.80
N THR A 24 -2.03 -1.90 -9.92
CA THR A 24 -1.97 -1.29 -11.26
C THR A 24 -3.26 -0.54 -11.64
N SER A 25 -4.30 -0.57 -10.80
CA SER A 25 -5.51 0.26 -10.94
C SER A 25 -6.20 0.48 -9.61
N SER A 26 -6.99 1.55 -9.51
CA SER A 26 -7.71 1.97 -8.30
C SER A 26 -9.18 1.52 -8.30
N THR A 27 -9.50 0.42 -8.99
CA THR A 27 -10.86 -0.13 -9.01
C THR A 27 -11.27 -0.57 -7.60
N THR A 28 -12.57 -0.52 -7.31
CA THR A 28 -13.13 -0.96 -6.02
C THR A 28 -12.62 -2.34 -5.60
N THR A 29 -12.60 -3.30 -6.53
CA THR A 29 -12.07 -4.65 -6.28
C THR A 29 -10.60 -4.60 -5.85
N ASN A 30 -9.75 -3.89 -6.59
CA ASN A 30 -8.33 -3.81 -6.26
C ASN A 30 -8.08 -3.12 -4.92
N VAL A 31 -8.85 -2.08 -4.59
CA VAL A 31 -8.76 -1.38 -3.30
C VAL A 31 -9.14 -2.33 -2.16
N TYR A 32 -10.27 -3.04 -2.26
CA TYR A 32 -10.66 -4.01 -1.24
C TYR A 32 -9.65 -5.15 -1.08
N THR A 33 -9.14 -5.68 -2.19
CA THR A 33 -8.10 -6.71 -2.17
C THR A 33 -6.83 -6.19 -1.49
N ALA A 34 -6.39 -4.96 -1.81
CA ALA A 34 -5.23 -4.32 -1.21
C ALA A 34 -5.41 -4.08 0.30
N VAL A 35 -6.60 -3.65 0.75
CA VAL A 35 -6.92 -3.54 2.18
C VAL A 35 -6.76 -4.90 2.85
N GLY A 36 -7.34 -5.96 2.29
CA GLY A 36 -7.25 -7.31 2.84
C GLY A 36 -5.80 -7.79 3.00
N GLN A 37 -5.00 -7.64 1.95
CA GLN A 37 -3.58 -8.00 1.96
C GLN A 37 -2.78 -7.21 3.01
N LEU A 38 -2.91 -5.88 3.03
CA LEU A 38 -2.20 -5.03 4.01
C LEU A 38 -2.55 -5.38 5.46
N GLN A 39 -3.82 -5.74 5.73
CA GLN A 39 -4.23 -6.16 7.06
C GLN A 39 -3.64 -7.53 7.40
N LEU A 40 -3.82 -8.55 6.55
CA LEU A 40 -3.35 -9.90 6.80
C LEU A 40 -1.82 -9.97 6.93
N HIS A 41 -1.08 -9.42 5.96
CA HIS A 41 0.38 -9.41 5.99
C HIS A 41 0.90 -8.56 7.15
N GLY A 42 0.26 -7.44 7.47
CA GLY A 42 0.63 -6.62 8.62
C GLY A 42 0.49 -7.38 9.94
N GLN A 43 -0.57 -8.18 10.12
CA GLN A 43 -0.71 -9.00 11.32
C GLN A 43 0.39 -10.08 11.41
N SER A 44 0.65 -10.80 10.32
CA SER A 44 1.71 -11.81 10.28
C SER A 44 3.08 -11.22 10.61
N ILE A 45 3.44 -10.08 10.01
CA ILE A 45 4.71 -9.40 10.27
C ILE A 45 4.78 -8.90 11.73
N SER A 46 3.70 -8.33 12.26
CA SER A 46 3.69 -7.83 13.65
C SER A 46 3.90 -8.94 14.68
N SER A 47 3.49 -10.17 14.35
CA SER A 47 3.70 -11.32 15.23
C SER A 47 5.16 -11.80 15.26
N GLU A 48 5.92 -11.52 14.20
CA GLU A 48 7.33 -11.89 14.07
C GLU A 48 8.27 -10.76 14.53
N PHE A 49 7.88 -9.52 14.27
CA PHE A 49 8.66 -8.32 14.59
C PHE A 49 7.89 -7.43 15.54
N ASN A 50 8.44 -7.18 16.73
CA ASN A 50 7.88 -6.25 17.71
C ASN A 50 8.18 -4.78 17.34
N LEU A 51 7.85 -4.38 16.12
CA LEU A 51 8.08 -3.05 15.54
C LEU A 51 6.77 -2.45 15.04
N LYS A 52 6.74 -1.11 14.97
CA LYS A 52 5.62 -0.39 14.37
C LYS A 52 5.54 -0.71 12.88
N ILE A 53 4.33 -1.00 12.37
CA ILE A 53 4.11 -1.24 10.94
C ILE A 53 3.36 -0.06 10.34
N ARG A 54 3.92 0.55 9.30
CA ARG A 54 3.23 1.48 8.41
C ARG A 54 2.77 0.74 7.17
N ARG A 55 1.47 0.81 6.87
CA ARG A 55 0.86 0.15 5.72
C ARG A 55 0.67 1.18 4.63
N LEU A 56 1.25 0.94 3.46
CA LEU A 56 1.24 1.87 2.34
C LEU A 56 0.55 1.21 1.15
N MET A 57 -0.62 1.74 0.77
CA MET A 57 -1.31 1.34 -0.45
C MET A 57 -0.86 2.24 -1.58
N VAL A 58 -0.22 1.66 -2.59
CA VAL A 58 0.39 2.37 -3.72
C VAL A 58 -0.47 2.17 -4.97
N LEU A 59 -1.03 3.25 -5.49
CA LEU A 59 -2.04 3.25 -6.58
C LEU A 59 -1.66 4.19 -7.72
N PRO A 60 -2.08 3.96 -8.98
CA PRO A 60 -1.82 4.90 -10.07
C PRO A 60 -2.61 6.20 -9.94
N GLU A 61 -3.72 6.19 -9.20
CA GLU A 61 -4.59 7.33 -8.95
C GLU A 61 -5.31 7.16 -7.62
N LEU A 62 -5.85 8.24 -7.06
CA LEU A 62 -6.63 8.15 -5.83
C LEU A 62 -7.92 7.32 -6.06
N PRO A 63 -8.30 6.45 -5.11
CA PRO A 63 -9.56 5.73 -5.19
C PRO A 63 -10.73 6.69 -4.92
N ARG A 64 -11.96 6.20 -5.00
CA ARG A 64 -13.15 6.99 -4.67
C ARG A 64 -13.03 7.65 -3.29
N ALA A 65 -13.62 8.84 -3.15
CA ALA A 65 -13.49 9.67 -1.95
C ALA A 65 -13.97 8.99 -0.66
N ASP A 66 -14.95 8.10 -0.73
CA ASP A 66 -15.39 7.27 0.39
C ASP A 66 -14.29 6.32 0.87
N PHE A 67 -13.50 5.72 -0.02
CA PHE A 67 -12.33 4.94 0.40
C PHE A 67 -11.27 5.82 1.06
N ILE A 68 -10.92 6.95 0.44
CA ILE A 68 -9.91 7.88 0.97
C ILE A 68 -10.22 8.26 2.42
N ARG A 69 -11.48 8.61 2.70
CA ARG A 69 -11.91 9.02 4.06
C ARG A 69 -11.76 7.92 5.10
N ASN A 70 -11.84 6.64 4.71
CA ASN A 70 -11.79 5.51 5.63
C ASN A 70 -10.37 4.93 5.81
N MET A 71 -9.43 5.20 4.89
CA MET A 71 -8.06 4.64 4.97
C MET A 71 -7.31 4.97 6.27
N PRO A 72 -7.38 6.20 6.83
CA PRO A 72 -6.71 6.51 8.10
C PRO A 72 -7.21 5.64 9.26
N ALA A 73 -8.51 5.34 9.33
CA ALA A 73 -9.10 4.48 10.36
C ALA A 73 -8.62 3.02 10.25
N LEU A 74 -8.19 2.61 9.06
CA LEU A 74 -7.57 1.30 8.80
C LEU A 74 -6.05 1.31 9.02
N GLY A 75 -5.46 2.45 9.38
CA GLY A 75 -4.01 2.61 9.50
C GLY A 75 -3.27 2.44 8.18
N ILE A 76 -3.92 2.81 7.06
CA ILE A 76 -3.37 2.72 5.71
C ILE A 76 -3.06 4.12 5.19
N GLU A 77 -1.82 4.32 4.77
CA GLU A 77 -1.34 5.50 4.06
C GLU A 77 -1.53 5.28 2.55
N LEU A 78 -2.13 6.26 1.86
CA LEU A 78 -2.28 6.22 0.40
C LEU A 78 -1.08 6.92 -0.26
N VAL A 79 -0.47 6.22 -1.20
CA VAL A 79 0.58 6.75 -2.07
C VAL A 79 0.09 6.63 -3.50
N THR A 80 0.16 7.71 -4.27
CA THR A 80 -0.07 7.62 -5.72
C THR A 80 1.23 7.56 -6.47
N PHE A 81 1.23 6.94 -7.66
CA PHE A 81 2.35 6.98 -8.57
C PHE A 81 1.94 7.37 -9.98
N GLU A 82 2.81 8.11 -10.65
CA GLU A 82 2.67 8.43 -12.07
C GLU A 82 3.97 8.08 -12.81
N ARG A 83 3.85 7.71 -14.08
CA ARG A 83 5.01 7.47 -14.94
C ARG A 83 5.30 8.74 -15.75
N VAL A 84 6.45 9.37 -15.50
CA VAL A 84 6.91 10.59 -16.17
C VAL A 84 8.31 10.37 -16.72
N ASP A 85 8.51 10.58 -18.01
CA ASP A 85 9.79 10.42 -18.71
C ASP A 85 10.49 9.08 -18.46
N GLY A 86 9.71 7.99 -18.46
CA GLY A 86 10.20 6.64 -18.22
C GLY A 86 10.53 6.32 -16.75
N ARG A 87 10.35 7.27 -15.83
CA ARG A 87 10.55 7.11 -14.38
C ARG A 87 9.22 7.10 -13.64
N TYR A 88 9.21 6.58 -12.43
CA TYR A 88 8.07 6.66 -11.53
C TYR A 88 8.27 7.79 -10.53
N LYS A 89 7.25 8.64 -10.40
CA LYS A 89 7.13 9.64 -9.32
C LYS A 89 6.06 9.16 -8.36
N PHE A 90 6.29 9.35 -7.07
CA PHE A 90 5.36 8.97 -6.00
C PHE A 90 4.92 10.22 -5.24
N ALA A 91 3.63 10.32 -4.93
CA ALA A 91 3.06 11.40 -4.13
C ALA A 91 2.36 10.83 -2.89
N GLY A 92 2.42 11.57 -1.77
CA GLY A 92 1.85 11.14 -0.48
C GLY A 92 2.75 10.22 0.34
N PHE A 93 3.92 9.83 -0.16
CA PHE A 93 4.93 9.10 0.61
C PHE A 93 5.90 10.08 1.30
N ILE A 94 5.90 10.08 2.64
CA ILE A 94 6.94 10.72 3.45
C ILE A 94 7.80 9.60 4.03
N GLY A 95 9.00 9.47 3.45
CA GLY A 95 9.97 8.41 3.72
C GLY A 95 10.91 8.69 4.86
#